data_AF-A0AA86PBF8-F1
#
_entry.id   AF-A0AA86PBF8-F1
#
_cell.length_a   1.000
_cell.length_b   1.000
_cell.length_c   1.000
_cell.angle_alpha   90.00
_cell.angle_beta   90.00
_cell.angle_gamma   90.00
#
_symmetry.space_group_name_H-M   'P 1'
#
loop_
_entity.id
_entity.type
_entity.pdbx_description
1 polymer ?
#
loop_
_entity_poly.entity_id
_entity_poly.type
_entity_poly.pdbx_seq_one_letter_code
_entity_poly.pdbx_strand_id
1 'polypeptide(L)'
;MSVKQQLLDLLQAQQVLIRKLDSLLPHSTTQQQQNVFWTQNEHNQFIQLVNKLGKNKISEIARNIPGKNKKQVATHSQKFFNKLKMNVRKYYFGKENEDEKVLKYLQKNGLEGIGLKQVLVQLQM
;
A
#
# COMPACT_ATOMS: atom_id res chain seq x y z
N MET A 1 -56.31 9.31 -25.72
CA MET A 1 -55.64 8.21 -24.99
C MET A 1 -55.75 8.49 -23.51
N SER A 2 -56.02 7.48 -22.68
CA SER A 2 -56.16 7.65 -21.23
C SER A 2 -54.83 8.11 -20.61
N VAL A 3 -54.86 9.10 -19.72
CA VAL A 3 -53.66 9.68 -19.07
C VAL A 3 -52.82 8.61 -18.37
N LYS A 4 -53.47 7.57 -17.82
CA LYS A 4 -52.78 6.42 -17.20
C LYS A 4 -51.97 5.61 -18.20
N GLN A 5 -52.46 5.47 -19.44
CA GLN A 5 -51.73 4.76 -20.49
C GLN A 5 -50.50 5.56 -20.94
N GLN A 6 -50.65 6.88 -21.08
CA GLN A 6 -49.53 7.76 -21.41
C GLN A 6 -48.42 7.72 -20.34
N LEU A 7 -48.79 7.63 -19.05
CA LEU A 7 -47.83 7.51 -17.95
C LEU A 7 -47.10 6.15 -17.96
N LEU A 8 -47.80 5.07 -18.30
CA LEU A 8 -47.21 3.73 -18.39
C LEU A 8 -46.21 3.63 -19.55
N ASP A 9 -46.58 4.18 -20.70
CA ASP A 9 -45.72 4.21 -21.89
C ASP A 9 -44.46 5.04 -21.62
N LEU A 10 -44.59 6.17 -20.90
CA LEU A 10 -43.45 7.01 -20.50
C LEU A 10 -42.51 6.27 -19.52
N LEU A 11 -43.06 5.52 -18.57
CA LEU A 11 -42.28 4.74 -17.61
C LEU A 11 -41.52 3.59 -18.30
N GLN A 12 -42.16 2.92 -19.26
CA GLN A 12 -41.52 1.88 -20.07
C GLN A 12 -40.40 2.46 -20.94
N ALA A 13 -40.61 3.63 -21.55
CA ALA A 13 -39.57 4.32 -22.32
C ALA A 13 -38.37 4.70 -21.44
N GLN A 14 -38.59 5.17 -20.21
CA GLN A 14 -37.52 5.46 -19.25
C GLN A 14 -36.67 4.23 -18.93
N GLN A 15 -37.29 3.07 -18.72
CA GLN A 15 -36.57 1.83 -18.39
C GLN A 15 -35.67 1.35 -19.54
N VAL A 16 -36.12 1.53 -20.79
CA VAL A 16 -35.32 1.19 -21.98
C VAL A 16 -34.11 2.12 -22.11
N LEU A 17 -34.28 3.42 -21.83
CA LEU A 17 -33.19 4.39 -21.85
C LEU A 17 -32.12 4.07 -20.81
N ILE A 18 -32.51 3.66 -19.60
CA ILE A 18 -31.56 3.28 -18.53
C ILE A 18 -30.71 2.08 -18.97
N ARG A 19 -31.33 1.03 -19.53
CA ARG A 19 -30.59 -0.16 -20.01
C ARG A 19 -29.62 0.17 -21.14
N LYS A 20 -30.03 1.08 -22.04
CA LYS A 20 -29.18 1.53 -23.13
C LYS A 20 -28.00 2.37 -22.60
N LEU A 21 -28.23 3.19 -21.58
CA LEU A 21 -27.18 3.96 -20.92
C LEU A 21 -26.13 3.04 -20.26
N ASP A 22 -26.57 1.97 -19.58
CA ASP A 22 -25.64 0.96 -19.01
C ASP A 22 -24.78 0.28 -20.08
N SER A 23 -25.35 0.00 -21.26
CA SER A 23 -24.60 -0.58 -22.38
C SER A 23 -23.66 0.40 -23.09
N LEU A 24 -23.93 1.71 -22.97
CA LEU A 24 -23.18 2.79 -23.63
C LEU A 24 -22.13 3.41 -22.71
N LEU A 25 -22.27 3.26 -21.40
CA LEU A 25 -21.21 3.58 -20.46
C LEU A 25 -20.12 2.52 -20.65
N PRO A 26 -18.94 2.86 -21.20
CA PRO A 26 -17.83 1.94 -21.16
C PRO A 26 -17.62 1.60 -19.68
N HIS A 27 -17.74 0.32 -19.33
CA HIS A 27 -17.09 -0.19 -18.15
C HIS A 27 -15.64 0.14 -18.36
N SER A 28 -15.23 1.29 -17.83
CA SER A 28 -13.85 1.66 -17.83
C SER A 28 -13.19 0.51 -17.09
N THR A 29 -12.54 -0.35 -17.86
CA THR A 29 -11.27 -0.97 -17.50
C THR A 29 -10.26 0.16 -17.30
N THR A 30 -10.61 1.13 -16.47
CA THR A 30 -9.65 1.69 -15.58
C THR A 30 -9.13 0.45 -14.86
N GLN A 31 -7.93 0.05 -15.22
CA GLN A 31 -6.93 -0.23 -14.20
C GLN A 31 -6.96 1.00 -13.29
N GLN A 32 -8.01 1.09 -12.46
CA GLN A 32 -8.11 2.07 -11.40
C GLN A 32 -6.84 1.74 -10.65
N GLN A 33 -5.94 2.72 -10.64
CA GLN A 33 -4.92 2.79 -9.63
C GLN A 33 -5.73 2.83 -8.33
N GLN A 34 -6.18 1.66 -7.87
CA GLN A 34 -6.71 1.48 -6.54
C GLN A 34 -5.59 2.04 -5.71
N ASN A 35 -5.85 3.18 -5.09
CA ASN A 35 -4.92 3.78 -4.18
C ASN A 35 -4.78 2.73 -3.09
N VAL A 36 -3.72 1.92 -3.16
CA VAL A 36 -3.61 0.71 -2.36
C VAL A 36 -3.28 1.17 -0.96
N PHE A 37 -4.34 1.38 -0.18
CA PHE A 37 -4.23 1.66 1.23
C PHE A 37 -3.60 0.44 1.90
N TRP A 38 -2.55 0.71 2.67
CA TRP A 38 -1.94 -0.28 3.55
C TRP A 38 -2.71 -0.23 4.85
N THR A 39 -3.43 -1.30 5.15
CA THR A 39 -4.07 -1.47 6.46
C THR A 39 -3.00 -1.71 7.53
N GLN A 40 -3.36 -1.46 8.79
CA GLN A 40 -2.44 -1.71 9.91
C GLN A 40 -2.03 -3.19 9.97
N ASN A 41 -2.94 -4.11 9.67
CA ASN A 41 -2.65 -5.54 9.68
C ASN A 41 -1.66 -5.95 8.58
N GLU A 42 -1.88 -5.49 7.34
CA GLU A 42 -0.94 -5.74 6.23
C GLU A 42 0.44 -5.11 6.51
N HIS A 43 0.45 -3.93 7.14
CA HIS A 43 1.69 -3.26 7.53
C HIS A 43 2.45 -4.04 8.62
N ASN A 44 1.74 -4.53 9.64
CA ASN A 44 2.34 -5.36 10.70
C ASN A 44 2.91 -6.66 10.12
N GLN A 45 2.17 -7.30 9.22
CA GLN A 45 2.64 -8.50 8.54
C GLN A 45 3.87 -8.23 7.67
N PHE A 46 3.89 -7.09 6.96
CA PHE A 46 5.07 -6.63 6.23
C PHE A 46 6.29 -6.48 7.16
N ILE A 47 6.14 -5.84 8.33
CA ILE A 47 7.24 -5.68 9.30
C ILE A 47 7.73 -7.05 9.77
N GLN A 48 6.83 -7.97 10.14
CA GLN A 48 7.19 -9.32 10.58
C GLN A 48 7.95 -10.11 9.51
N LEU A 49 7.50 -10.04 8.25
CA LEU A 49 8.14 -10.72 7.13
C LEU A 49 9.50 -10.10 6.79
N VAL A 50 9.61 -8.77 6.83
CA VAL A 50 10.90 -8.06 6.66
C VAL A 50 11.86 -8.44 7.77
N ASN A 51 11.39 -8.60 9.01
CA ASN A 51 12.22 -9.08 10.10
C ASN A 51 12.71 -10.52 9.86
N LYS A 52 11.81 -11.41 9.45
CA LYS A 52 12.12 -12.84 9.29
C LYS A 52 12.99 -13.15 8.06
N LEU A 53 12.72 -12.50 6.93
CA LEU A 53 13.33 -12.81 5.63
C LEU A 53 14.41 -11.81 5.20
N GLY A 54 14.40 -10.61 5.81
CA GLY A 54 15.25 -9.50 5.41
C GLY A 54 14.69 -8.65 4.26
N LYS A 55 15.25 -7.44 4.09
CA LYS A 55 14.82 -6.43 3.11
C LYS A 55 14.82 -6.91 1.65
N ASN A 56 15.77 -7.77 1.29
CA ASN A 56 16.03 -8.11 -0.12
C ASN A 56 15.05 -9.17 -0.67
N LYS A 57 14.27 -9.82 0.20
CA LYS A 57 13.36 -10.92 -0.16
C LYS A 57 11.94 -10.43 -0.50
N ILE A 58 11.83 -9.33 -1.23
CA ILE A 58 10.55 -8.70 -1.61
C ILE A 58 9.58 -9.66 -2.31
N SER A 59 10.09 -10.52 -3.19
CA SER A 59 9.26 -11.52 -3.89
C SER A 59 8.56 -12.49 -2.93
N GLU A 60 9.26 -12.87 -1.86
CA GLU A 60 8.77 -13.84 -0.87
C GLU A 60 7.85 -13.16 0.15
N ILE A 61 8.17 -11.91 0.54
CA ILE A 61 7.30 -11.07 1.35
C ILE A 61 5.95 -10.86 0.64
N ALA A 62 5.97 -10.55 -0.67
CA ALA A 62 4.75 -10.33 -1.44
C ALA A 62 3.85 -11.58 -1.58
N ARG A 63 4.43 -12.78 -1.56
CA ARG A 63 3.64 -14.03 -1.57
C ARG A 63 2.85 -14.26 -0.27
N ASN A 64 3.33 -13.69 0.83
CA ASN A 64 2.74 -13.89 2.15
C ASN A 64 1.71 -12.80 2.50
N ILE A 65 1.69 -11.67 1.80
CA ILE A 65 0.74 -10.57 2.07
C ILE A 65 -0.45 -10.67 1.11
N PRO A 66 -1.65 -11.01 1.59
CA PRO A 66 -2.83 -11.12 0.73
C PRO A 66 -3.18 -9.75 0.13
N GLY A 67 -3.60 -9.74 -1.14
CA GLY A 67 -4.05 -8.53 -1.82
C GLY A 67 -2.96 -7.52 -2.20
N LYS A 68 -1.67 -7.85 -2.01
CA LYS A 68 -0.54 -7.01 -2.41
C LYS A 68 0.35 -7.73 -3.42
N ASN A 69 0.68 -7.04 -4.50
CA ASN A 69 1.59 -7.56 -5.52
C ASN A 69 3.06 -7.16 -5.25
N LYS A 70 4.00 -7.84 -5.90
CA LYS A 70 5.44 -7.58 -5.74
C LYS A 70 5.83 -6.12 -5.96
N LYS A 71 5.24 -5.43 -6.95
CA LYS A 71 5.52 -4.01 -7.25
C LYS A 71 5.03 -3.08 -6.14
N GLN A 72 3.87 -3.36 -5.55
CA GLN A 72 3.30 -2.63 -4.42
C GLN A 72 4.16 -2.81 -3.17
N VAL A 73 4.57 -4.05 -2.88
CA VAL A 73 5.46 -4.35 -1.74
C VAL A 73 6.83 -3.69 -1.93
N ALA A 74 7.38 -3.69 -3.15
CA ALA A 74 8.64 -2.99 -3.45
C ALA A 74 8.52 -1.48 -3.22
N THR A 75 7.46 -0.85 -3.75
CA THR A 75 7.18 0.58 -3.58
C THR A 75 6.99 0.94 -2.09
N HIS A 76 6.23 0.11 -1.37
CA HIS A 76 5.98 0.30 0.07
C HIS A 76 7.26 0.16 0.88
N SER A 77 8.05 -0.87 0.59
CA SER A 77 9.36 -1.12 1.20
C SER A 77 10.29 0.08 1.02
N GLN A 78 10.41 0.60 -0.20
CA GLN A 78 11.22 1.78 -0.48
C GLN A 78 10.75 3.00 0.33
N LYS A 79 9.45 3.29 0.33
CA LYS A 79 8.88 4.42 1.09
C LYS A 79 9.09 4.26 2.59
N PHE A 80 8.89 3.05 3.12
CA PHE A 80 9.08 2.73 4.53
C PHE A 80 10.53 2.99 4.97
N PHE A 81 11.52 2.46 4.24
CA PHE A 81 12.93 2.65 4.58
C PHE A 81 13.39 4.10 4.40
N ASN A 82 12.91 4.81 3.38
CA ASN A 82 13.20 6.24 3.22
C ASN A 82 12.64 7.05 4.39
N LYS A 83 11.39 6.80 4.81
CA LYS A 83 10.77 7.47 5.95
C LYS A 83 11.53 7.18 7.24
N LEU A 84 11.96 5.92 7.42
CA LEU A 84 12.78 5.53 8.56
C LEU A 84 14.11 6.30 8.59
N LYS A 85 14.83 6.37 7.46
CA LYS A 85 16.07 7.14 7.34
C LYS A 85 15.87 8.61 7.67
N MET A 86 14.79 9.22 7.16
CA MET A 86 14.46 10.62 7.46
C MET A 86 14.14 10.86 8.94
N ASN A 87 13.39 9.96 9.56
CA ASN A 87 13.06 10.06 10.98
C ASN A 87 14.31 9.95 11.86
N VAL A 88 15.20 9.00 11.56
CA VAL A 88 16.48 8.87 12.27
C VAL A 88 17.32 10.13 12.06
N ARG A 89 17.48 10.60 10.82
CA ARG A 89 18.25 11.81 10.52
C ARG A 89 17.71 13.03 11.27
N LYS A 90 16.39 13.21 11.30
CA LYS A 90 15.73 14.30 12.04
C LYS A 90 16.00 14.21 13.54
N TYR A 91 15.93 13.00 14.11
CA TYR A 91 16.08 12.81 15.55
C TYR A 91 17.51 13.02 16.03
N TYR A 92 18.51 12.80 15.17
CA TYR A 92 19.92 12.85 15.55
C TYR A 92 20.77 13.78 14.68
N PHE A 93 20.16 14.81 14.10
CA PHE A 93 20.85 15.81 13.28
C PHE A 93 22.05 16.41 14.04
N GLY A 94 23.22 16.49 13.40
CA GLY A 94 24.40 17.18 13.96
C GLY A 94 25.29 16.39 14.94
N LYS A 95 25.14 15.06 15.06
CA LYS A 95 26.11 14.22 15.81
C LYS A 95 26.82 13.23 14.90
N GLU A 96 28.02 12.81 15.24
CA GLU A 96 28.74 11.77 14.47
C GLU A 96 28.20 10.37 14.79
N ASN A 97 28.32 9.44 13.83
CA ASN A 97 27.93 8.02 13.85
C ASN A 97 26.44 7.69 13.60
N GLU A 98 26.08 7.40 12.34
CA GLU A 98 24.69 7.13 11.90
C GLU A 98 24.13 5.78 12.38
N ASP A 99 24.98 4.76 12.55
CA ASP A 99 24.53 3.39 12.80
C ASP A 99 23.98 3.20 14.22
N GLU A 100 24.67 3.72 15.24
CA GLU A 100 24.25 3.64 16.64
C GLU A 100 22.89 4.34 16.87
N LYS A 101 22.67 5.45 16.15
CA LYS A 101 21.44 6.25 16.21
C LYS A 101 20.23 5.51 15.67
N VAL A 102 20.39 4.84 14.53
CA VAL A 102 19.32 4.02 13.96
C VAL A 102 18.95 2.92 14.96
N LEU A 103 19.93 2.24 15.56
CA LEU A 103 19.69 1.18 16.54
C LEU A 103 18.90 1.68 17.76
N LYS A 104 19.26 2.83 18.31
CA LYS A 104 18.57 3.43 19.46
C LYS A 104 17.17 3.93 19.11
N TYR A 105 16.95 4.44 17.88
CA TYR A 105 15.61 4.78 17.40
C TYR A 105 14.72 3.54 17.25
N LEU A 106 15.26 2.47 16.69
CA LEU A 106 14.53 1.22 16.51
C LEU A 106 14.12 0.63 17.87
N GLN A 107 15.03 0.58 18.82
CA GLN A 107 14.74 0.11 20.19
C GLN A 107 13.68 0.97 20.89
N LYS A 108 13.79 2.31 20.80
CA LYS A 108 12.80 3.22 21.40
C LYS A 108 11.39 3.05 20.84
N ASN A 109 11.26 2.65 19.57
CA ASN A 109 9.96 2.51 18.91
C ASN A 109 9.46 1.04 18.88
N GLY A 110 10.11 0.12 19.62
CA GLY A 110 9.73 -1.31 19.63
C GLY A 110 9.95 -2.00 18.28
N LEU A 111 10.89 -1.49 17.48
CA LEU A 111 11.29 -2.01 16.19
C LEU A 111 12.63 -2.76 16.28
N GLU A 112 13.04 -3.17 17.48
CA GLU A 112 14.33 -3.87 17.71
C GLU A 112 14.38 -5.25 17.08
N GLY A 113 13.24 -5.91 16.95
CA GLY A 113 13.04 -7.13 16.18
C GLY A 113 12.73 -6.81 14.73
N ILE A 114 13.41 -5.86 14.09
CA ILE A 114 13.54 -5.83 12.64
C ILE A 114 14.98 -6.22 12.36
N GLY A 115 15.21 -7.26 11.54
CA GLY A 115 16.51 -7.68 11.02
C GLY A 115 17.30 -6.59 10.27
N LEU A 116 16.87 -5.33 10.38
CA LEU A 116 17.56 -4.12 9.99
C LEU A 116 18.96 -3.99 10.60
N LYS A 117 19.27 -4.59 11.76
CA LYS A 117 20.67 -4.68 12.24
C LYS A 117 21.58 -5.30 11.17
N GLN A 118 21.10 -6.31 10.45
CA GLN A 118 21.81 -6.99 9.37
C GLN A 118 21.74 -6.22 8.04
N VAL A 119 20.65 -5.47 7.80
CA VAL A 119 20.49 -4.61 6.61
C VAL A 119 21.32 -3.32 6.70
N LEU A 120 21.51 -2.76 7.90
CA LEU A 120 22.29 -1.54 8.13
C LEU A 120 23.79 -1.82 7.97
N VAL A 121 24.28 -2.97 8.46
CA VAL A 121 25.64 -3.46 8.18
C VAL A 121 25.88 -3.66 6.68
N GLN A 122 24.86 -4.00 5.90
CA GLN A 122 24.95 -4.16 4.44
C GLN A 122 24.65 -2.90 3.61
N LEU A 123 24.27 -1.79 4.24
CA LEU A 123 24.02 -0.50 3.56
C LEU A 123 25.28 0.39 3.49
N GLN A 124 26.44 -0.13 3.89
CA GLN A 124 27.77 0.46 3.68
C GLN A 124 28.43 0.04 2.35
N MET A 125 27.64 -0.27 1.30
CA MET A 125 28.16 -0.35 -0.07
C MET A 125 27.82 0.92 -0.85
#